data_AF-A0A2V6DJG4-F1
#
_entry.id   AF-A0A2V6DJG4-F1
#
_cell.length_a   1.000
_cell.length_b   1.000
_cell.length_c   1.000
_cell.angle_alpha   90.00
_cell.angle_beta   90.00
_cell.angle_gamma   90.00
#
_symmetry.space_group_name_H-M   'P 1'
#
loop_
_entity.id
_entity.type
_entity.pdbx_description
1 polymer ?
#
loop_
_entity_poly.entity_id
_entity_poly.type
_entity_poly.pdbx_seq_one_letter_code
_entity_poly.pdbx_strand_id
1 'polypeptide(L)'
;MAEVVATSPLVAPRPVRRWRADDFIKAFFGSNALIAIVVLGLITIFLFREGFGFFGQNLRNIRLYRRAGLEYVDIMRDAANAHAALSRGLNLTRKSVETTESAETLARFDQFSTAFSDSADDLNGLVSDAGEKAVALRDALAFQAGDVDRRGENEERAGAAPVNEGATISALRANTATFAAISSTMAEKIRGLLKTPPAFENTKTKRLFDNWSKRVANYLAILPGTTKKLETWDRDAPVPAYRAVTGFLFGRDWITASFWQDWYGIIPLLVGSIMVSIVALVIAV
;
A
#
# COMPACT_ATOMS: atom_id res chain seq x y z
N MET A 1 97.12 47.70 7.29
CA MET A 1 96.38 48.36 8.37
C MET A 1 95.18 49.06 7.78
N ALA A 2 93.96 48.63 8.13
CA ALA A 2 92.76 49.45 8.19
C ALA A 2 91.64 48.55 8.75
N GLU A 3 91.39 48.70 10.04
CA GLU A 3 90.26 48.14 10.77
C GLU A 3 88.99 48.89 10.34
N VAL A 4 87.98 48.17 9.84
CA VAL A 4 86.64 48.74 9.59
C VAL A 4 85.62 47.90 10.33
N VAL A 5 85.36 48.38 11.55
CA VAL A 5 84.09 48.40 12.30
C VAL A 5 82.99 47.44 11.82
N ALA A 6 82.73 46.41 12.62
CA ALA A 6 81.54 45.58 12.49
C ALA A 6 80.31 46.32 13.06
N THR A 7 79.38 46.73 12.19
CA THR A 7 78.01 47.10 12.57
C THR A 7 77.09 45.89 12.46
N SER A 8 76.51 45.46 13.58
CA SER A 8 75.54 44.36 13.63
C SER A 8 74.31 44.63 12.76
N PRO A 9 73.80 43.65 11.97
CA PRO A 9 72.56 43.83 11.25
C PRO A 9 71.37 43.73 12.22
N LEU A 10 70.52 44.76 12.18
CA LEU A 10 69.22 44.82 12.85
C LEU A 10 68.38 43.59 12.45
N VAL A 11 68.04 42.74 13.43
CA VAL A 11 67.12 41.62 13.26
C VAL A 11 65.72 42.19 13.00
N ALA A 12 65.20 42.00 11.78
CA ALA A 12 63.81 42.33 11.47
C ALA A 12 62.86 41.41 12.28
N PRO A 13 61.78 41.94 12.89
CA PRO A 13 60.84 41.11 13.62
C PRO A 13 60.10 40.20 12.64
N ARG A 14 60.21 38.87 12.83
CA ARG A 14 59.39 37.89 12.11
C ARG A 14 57.92 38.14 12.46
N PRO A 15 57.00 38.22 11.47
CA PRO A 15 55.58 38.34 11.77
C PRO A 15 55.12 37.03 12.41
N VAL A 16 55.00 37.02 13.73
CA VAL A 16 54.34 35.93 14.46
C VAL A 16 52.86 36.02 14.10
N ARG A 17 52.39 35.11 13.25
CA ARG A 17 50.97 34.97 12.91
C ARG A 17 50.20 34.64 14.18
N ARG A 18 49.71 35.69 14.85
CA ARG A 18 48.84 35.59 16.02
C ARG A 18 47.48 35.14 15.53
N TRP A 19 47.20 33.85 15.71
CA TRP A 19 45.87 33.28 15.54
C TRP A 19 44.91 34.04 16.46
N ARG A 20 43.95 34.76 15.88
CA ARG A 20 42.90 35.41 16.68
C ARG A 20 41.91 34.34 17.12
N ALA A 21 41.27 34.53 18.27
CA ALA A 21 40.23 33.61 18.76
C ALA A 21 39.15 33.34 17.67
N ASP A 22 38.86 34.34 16.84
CA ASP A 22 37.97 34.24 15.68
C ASP A 22 38.43 33.22 14.63
N ASP A 23 39.74 33.05 14.40
CA ASP A 23 40.28 32.05 13.48
C ASP A 23 40.14 30.64 14.05
N PHE A 24 40.28 30.51 15.37
CA PHE A 24 40.10 29.25 16.09
C PHE A 24 38.62 28.83 16.10
N ILE A 25 37.72 29.79 16.31
CA ILE A 25 36.27 29.60 16.26
C ILE A 25 35.83 29.22 14.83
N LYS A 26 36.33 29.92 13.80
CA LYS A 26 36.05 29.57 12.40
C LYS A 26 36.59 28.20 12.00
N ALA A 27 37.80 27.84 12.46
CA ALA A 27 38.35 26.51 12.23
C ALA A 27 37.55 25.42 12.96
N PHE A 28 37.13 25.65 14.20
CA PHE A 28 36.32 24.73 14.98
C PHE A 28 34.94 24.50 14.36
N PHE A 29 34.22 25.56 13.99
CA PHE A 29 32.93 25.46 13.31
C PHE A 29 33.07 24.91 11.89
N GLY A 30 34.14 25.25 11.17
CA GLY A 30 34.44 24.70 9.84
C GLY A 30 34.75 23.20 9.87
N SER A 31 35.50 22.74 10.87
CA SER A 31 35.76 21.30 11.08
C SER A 31 34.50 20.55 11.49
N ASN A 32 33.66 21.13 12.37
CA ASN A 32 32.40 20.49 12.73
C ASN A 32 31.42 20.42 11.54
N ALA A 33 31.34 21.48 10.72
CA ALA A 33 30.55 21.48 9.50
C ALA A 33 31.06 20.46 8.47
N LEU A 34 32.38 20.33 8.30
CA LEU A 34 32.98 19.31 7.43
C LEU A 34 32.63 17.90 7.91
N ILE A 35 32.74 17.63 9.21
CA ILE A 35 32.36 16.35 9.80
C ILE A 35 30.87 16.07 9.56
N ALA A 36 30.00 17.05 9.79
CA ALA A 36 28.57 16.89 9.54
C ALA A 36 28.24 16.59 8.07
N ILE A 37 28.90 17.26 7.11
CA ILE A 37 28.74 16.99 5.68
C ILE A 37 29.20 15.57 5.33
N VAL A 38 30.34 15.13 5.88
CA VAL A 38 30.85 13.77 5.68
C VAL A 38 29.91 12.73 6.27
N VAL A 39 29.42 12.94 7.50
CA VAL A 39 28.46 12.04 8.16
C VAL A 39 27.15 11.98 7.38
N LEU A 40 26.60 13.12 6.95
CA LEU A 40 25.39 13.16 6.12
C LEU A 40 25.62 12.44 4.78
N GLY A 41 26.78 12.62 4.16
CA GLY A 41 27.17 11.90 2.94
C GLY A 41 27.24 10.38 3.15
N LEU A 42 27.85 9.92 4.25
CA LEU A 42 27.95 8.51 4.60
C LEU A 42 26.58 7.89 4.93
N ILE A 43 25.73 8.60 5.68
CA ILE A 43 24.36 8.18 5.94
C ILE A 43 23.58 8.08 4.63
N THR A 44 23.72 9.08 3.74
CA THR A 44 23.07 9.07 2.42
C THR A 44 23.49 7.85 1.61
N ILE A 45 24.80 7.58 1.50
CA ILE A 45 25.34 6.41 0.80
C ILE A 45 24.85 5.10 1.41
N PHE A 46 24.80 5.01 2.75
CA PHE A 46 24.31 3.84 3.45
C PHE A 46 22.82 3.59 3.19
N LEU A 47 22.00 4.64 3.25
CA LEU A 47 20.57 4.58 2.92
C LEU A 47 20.35 4.14 1.47
N PHE A 48 21.15 4.64 0.51
CA PHE A 48 21.07 4.19 -0.87
C PHE A 48 21.49 2.72 -1.01
N ARG A 49 22.62 2.31 -0.42
CA ARG A 49 23.14 0.94 -0.51
C ARG A 49 22.17 -0.09 0.05
N GLU A 50 21.58 0.17 1.22
CA GLU A 50 20.57 -0.72 1.81
C GLU A 50 19.22 -0.63 1.07
N GLY A 51 18.83 0.58 0.63
CA GLY A 51 17.63 0.80 -0.17
C GLY A 51 17.65 0.06 -1.51
N PHE A 52 18.81 -0.07 -2.18
CA PHE A 52 18.95 -0.85 -3.41
C PHE A 52 18.68 -2.35 -3.21
N GLY A 53 19.10 -2.92 -2.07
CA GLY A 53 18.80 -4.30 -1.72
C GLY A 53 17.29 -4.55 -1.57
N PHE A 54 16.58 -3.60 -0.95
CA PHE A 54 15.12 -3.62 -0.82
C PHE A 54 14.40 -3.63 -2.17
N PHE A 55 14.83 -2.82 -3.16
CA PHE A 55 14.18 -2.82 -4.49
C PHE A 55 14.32 -4.15 -5.24
N GLY A 56 15.45 -4.85 -5.07
CA GLY A 56 15.65 -6.19 -5.62
C GLY A 56 14.72 -7.22 -4.99
N GLN A 57 14.55 -7.17 -3.66
CA GLN A 57 13.59 -8.00 -2.94
C GLN A 57 12.14 -7.66 -3.33
N ASN A 58 11.80 -6.38 -3.44
CA ASN A 58 10.48 -5.93 -3.89
C ASN A 58 10.15 -6.43 -5.30
N LEU A 59 11.10 -6.38 -6.25
CA LEU A 59 10.89 -6.89 -7.59
C LEU A 59 10.63 -8.41 -7.61
N ARG A 60 11.34 -9.17 -6.76
CA ARG A 60 11.09 -10.61 -6.57
C ARG A 60 9.70 -10.85 -5.98
N ASN A 61 9.29 -10.05 -5.00
CA ASN A 61 7.96 -10.13 -4.40
C ASN A 61 6.86 -9.84 -5.41
N ILE A 62 7.00 -8.80 -6.24
CA ILE A 62 6.03 -8.49 -7.31
C ILE A 62 5.94 -9.64 -8.31
N ARG A 63 7.07 -10.24 -8.69
CA ARG A 63 7.08 -11.42 -9.58
C ARG A 63 6.40 -12.62 -8.93
N LEU A 64 6.68 -12.89 -7.66
CA LEU A 64 6.02 -13.95 -6.89
C LEU A 64 4.51 -13.70 -6.79
N TYR A 65 4.11 -12.45 -6.56
CA TYR A 65 2.72 -12.01 -6.46
C TYR A 65 1.95 -12.29 -7.76
N ARG A 66 2.52 -11.89 -8.90
CA ARG A 66 1.99 -12.19 -10.24
C ARG A 66 1.98 -13.70 -10.51
N ARG A 67 3.08 -14.39 -10.22
CA ARG A 67 3.24 -15.83 -10.42
C ARG A 67 2.23 -16.63 -9.60
N ALA A 68 1.89 -16.20 -8.40
CA ALA A 68 0.89 -16.83 -7.56
C ALA A 68 -0.57 -16.54 -8.00
N GLY A 69 -0.77 -15.66 -8.98
CA GLY A 69 -2.10 -15.26 -9.44
C GLY A 69 -2.79 -14.24 -8.52
N LEU A 70 -2.07 -13.61 -7.58
CA LEU A 70 -2.68 -12.63 -6.68
C LEU A 70 -3.11 -11.36 -7.43
N GLU A 71 -2.37 -10.92 -8.46
CA GLU A 71 -2.82 -9.82 -9.33
C GLU A 71 -4.16 -10.14 -10.03
N TYR A 72 -4.39 -11.40 -10.38
CA TYR A 72 -5.64 -11.84 -10.99
C TYR A 72 -6.80 -11.79 -9.97
N VAL A 73 -6.54 -12.24 -8.74
CA VAL A 73 -7.51 -12.15 -7.64
C VAL A 73 -7.84 -10.69 -7.33
N ASP A 74 -6.87 -9.79 -7.36
CA ASP A 74 -7.08 -8.37 -7.07
C ASP A 74 -8.02 -7.72 -8.07
N ILE A 75 -7.97 -8.08 -9.35
CA ILE A 75 -8.92 -7.58 -10.36
C ILE A 75 -10.38 -7.91 -9.95
N MET A 76 -10.62 -9.12 -9.44
CA MET A 76 -11.94 -9.52 -8.93
C MET A 76 -12.27 -8.82 -7.61
N ARG A 77 -11.28 -8.71 -6.71
CA ARG A 77 -11.40 -8.08 -5.40
C ARG A 77 -11.73 -6.59 -5.52
N ASP A 78 -11.18 -5.89 -6.51
CA ASP A 78 -11.49 -4.49 -6.81
C ASP A 78 -12.98 -4.30 -7.10
N ALA A 79 -13.60 -5.22 -7.85
CA ALA A 79 -15.03 -5.19 -8.11
C ALA A 79 -15.84 -5.41 -6.81
N ALA A 80 -15.47 -6.39 -6.00
CA ALA A 80 -16.11 -6.65 -4.70
C ALA A 80 -15.98 -5.45 -3.74
N ASN A 81 -14.78 -4.86 -3.64
CA ASN A 81 -14.51 -3.68 -2.83
C ASN A 81 -15.30 -2.45 -3.30
N ALA A 82 -15.45 -2.27 -4.61
CA ALA A 82 -16.25 -1.19 -5.19
C ALA A 82 -17.74 -1.36 -4.81
N HIS A 83 -18.28 -2.58 -4.84
CA HIS A 83 -19.63 -2.86 -4.35
C HIS A 83 -19.75 -2.58 -2.85
N ALA A 84 -18.83 -3.08 -2.03
CA ALA A 84 -18.83 -2.84 -0.59
C ALA A 84 -18.75 -1.34 -0.23
N ALA A 85 -18.04 -0.54 -1.04
CA ALA A 85 -18.03 0.92 -0.91
C ALA A 85 -19.40 1.56 -1.22
N LEU A 86 -20.15 1.03 -2.20
CA LEU A 86 -21.51 1.47 -2.50
C LEU A 86 -22.49 1.11 -1.37
N SER A 87 -22.38 -0.09 -0.80
CA SER A 87 -23.17 -0.51 0.37
C SER A 87 -22.90 0.40 1.57
N ARG A 88 -21.63 0.71 1.86
CA ARG A 88 -21.28 1.71 2.87
C ARG A 88 -21.84 3.09 2.55
N GLY A 89 -21.90 3.45 1.27
CA GLY A 89 -22.50 4.70 0.80
C GLY A 89 -24.00 4.83 1.12
N LEU A 90 -24.74 3.71 1.20
CA LEU A 90 -26.15 3.72 1.59
C LEU A 90 -26.35 4.15 3.05
N ASN A 91 -25.37 3.96 3.92
CA ASN A 91 -25.47 4.39 5.32
C ASN A 91 -25.67 5.90 5.47
N LEU A 92 -25.15 6.70 4.53
CA LEU A 92 -25.39 8.15 4.52
C LEU A 92 -26.84 8.47 4.18
N THR A 93 -27.42 7.78 3.20
CA THR A 93 -28.83 7.92 2.84
C THR A 93 -29.72 7.43 3.99
N ARG A 94 -29.37 6.30 4.61
CA ARG A 94 -30.09 5.73 5.77
C ARG A 94 -30.29 6.73 6.89
N LYS A 95 -29.21 7.42 7.31
CA LYS A 95 -29.26 8.46 8.36
C LYS A 95 -30.20 9.61 7.98
N SER A 96 -30.26 9.97 6.70
CA SER A 96 -31.20 10.97 6.20
C SER A 96 -32.65 10.46 6.25
N VAL A 97 -32.89 9.22 5.82
CA VAL A 97 -34.22 8.59 5.86
C VAL A 97 -34.75 8.52 7.29
N GLU A 98 -33.91 8.06 8.23
CA GLU A 98 -34.26 7.93 9.66
C GLU A 98 -34.71 9.25 10.30
N THR A 99 -34.18 10.38 9.82
CA THR A 99 -34.47 11.71 10.39
C THR A 99 -35.54 12.50 9.64
N THR A 100 -35.85 12.12 8.40
CA THR A 100 -36.68 12.96 7.51
C THR A 100 -37.87 12.25 6.88
N GLU A 101 -37.95 10.92 6.97
CA GLU A 101 -38.98 10.11 6.32
C GLU A 101 -39.79 9.29 7.34
N SER A 102 -40.89 8.68 6.89
CA SER A 102 -41.72 7.81 7.73
C SER A 102 -41.03 6.49 8.08
N ALA A 103 -41.49 5.84 9.16
CA ALA A 103 -41.01 4.51 9.55
C ALA A 103 -41.23 3.44 8.46
N GLU A 104 -42.29 3.55 7.66
CA GLU A 104 -42.54 2.67 6.52
C GLU A 104 -41.50 2.86 5.40
N THR A 105 -41.16 4.11 5.09
CA THR A 105 -40.11 4.43 4.11
C THR A 105 -38.75 3.94 4.59
N LEU A 106 -38.44 4.08 5.88
CA LEU A 106 -37.23 3.53 6.47
C LEU A 106 -37.17 2.00 6.35
N ALA A 107 -38.26 1.29 6.65
CA ALA A 107 -38.31 -0.17 6.51
C ALA A 107 -38.11 -0.62 5.05
N ARG A 108 -38.74 0.06 4.08
CA ARG A 108 -38.54 -0.23 2.65
C ARG A 108 -37.12 0.08 2.19
N PHE A 109 -36.53 1.16 2.71
CA PHE A 109 -35.13 1.50 2.43
C PHE A 109 -34.18 0.45 2.99
N ASP A 110 -34.39 -0.02 4.22
CA ASP A 110 -33.57 -1.06 4.84
C ASP A 110 -33.68 -2.38 4.05
N GLN A 111 -34.87 -2.78 3.61
CA GLN A 111 -35.05 -3.94 2.70
C GLN A 111 -34.29 -3.77 1.38
N PHE A 112 -34.39 -2.59 0.76
CA PHE A 112 -33.64 -2.27 -0.45
C PHE A 112 -32.12 -2.34 -0.22
N SER A 113 -31.64 -1.80 0.90
CA SER A 113 -30.22 -1.78 1.25
C SER A 113 -29.67 -3.18 1.49
N THR A 114 -30.43 -4.04 2.18
CA THR A 114 -30.09 -5.45 2.38
C THR A 114 -30.03 -6.19 1.05
N ALA A 115 -31.09 -6.09 0.23
CA ALA A 115 -31.12 -6.74 -1.08
C ALA A 115 -29.98 -6.26 -2.02
N PHE A 116 -29.59 -4.98 -1.92
CA PHE A 116 -28.42 -4.47 -2.63
C PHE A 116 -27.12 -5.08 -2.10
N SER A 117 -26.95 -5.20 -0.78
CA SER A 117 -25.77 -5.82 -0.17
C SER A 117 -25.63 -7.29 -0.59
N ASP A 118 -26.70 -8.06 -0.45
CA ASP A 118 -26.76 -9.51 -0.72
C ASP A 118 -26.51 -9.83 -2.21
N SER A 119 -26.72 -8.84 -3.10
CA SER A 119 -26.46 -9.03 -4.54
C SER A 119 -25.01 -9.39 -4.87
N ALA A 120 -24.06 -9.10 -3.97
CA ALA A 120 -22.64 -9.38 -4.16
C ALA A 120 -22.12 -10.64 -3.41
N ASP A 121 -22.97 -11.40 -2.72
CA ASP A 121 -22.53 -12.54 -1.92
C ASP A 121 -21.79 -13.59 -2.75
N ASP A 122 -22.32 -13.93 -3.93
CA ASP A 122 -21.70 -14.86 -4.87
C ASP A 122 -20.31 -14.35 -5.33
N LEU A 123 -20.19 -13.04 -5.55
CA LEU A 123 -18.93 -12.41 -5.94
C LEU A 123 -17.92 -12.44 -4.80
N ASN A 124 -18.35 -12.14 -3.58
CA ASN A 124 -17.49 -12.19 -2.39
C ASN A 124 -16.99 -13.61 -2.13
N GLY A 125 -17.86 -14.62 -2.27
CA GLY A 125 -17.49 -16.02 -2.18
C GLY A 125 -16.42 -16.40 -3.21
N LEU A 126 -16.63 -16.04 -4.48
CA LEU A 126 -15.65 -16.29 -5.54
C LEU A 126 -14.28 -15.65 -5.24
N VAL A 127 -14.26 -14.41 -4.77
CA VAL A 127 -13.03 -13.68 -4.42
C VAL A 127 -12.32 -14.33 -3.23
N SER A 128 -13.07 -14.80 -2.23
CA SER A 128 -12.52 -15.52 -1.07
C SER A 128 -11.83 -16.82 -1.52
N ASP A 129 -12.55 -17.67 -2.25
CA ASP A 129 -12.06 -18.96 -2.72
C ASP A 129 -10.83 -18.81 -3.63
N ALA A 130 -10.87 -17.84 -4.55
CA ALA A 130 -9.76 -17.54 -5.44
C ALA A 130 -8.55 -16.99 -4.64
N GLY A 131 -8.82 -16.14 -3.65
CA GLY A 131 -7.80 -15.59 -2.75
C GLY A 131 -7.08 -16.66 -1.95
N GLU A 132 -7.81 -17.59 -1.34
CA GLU A 132 -7.24 -18.70 -0.58
C GLU A 132 -6.32 -19.56 -1.44
N LYS A 133 -6.76 -19.93 -2.66
CA LYS A 133 -5.95 -20.70 -3.61
C LYS A 133 -4.68 -19.96 -4.03
N ALA A 134 -4.78 -18.67 -4.30
CA ALA A 134 -3.62 -17.85 -4.70
C ALA A 134 -2.63 -17.65 -3.54
N VAL A 135 -3.11 -17.44 -2.32
CA VAL A 135 -2.26 -17.33 -1.12
C VAL A 135 -1.56 -18.65 -0.82
N ALA A 136 -2.27 -19.78 -0.88
CA ALA A 136 -1.67 -21.10 -0.71
C ALA A 136 -0.56 -21.37 -1.74
N LEU A 137 -0.77 -20.98 -3.00
CA LEU A 137 0.26 -21.08 -4.04
C LEU A 137 1.44 -20.15 -3.76
N ARG A 138 1.21 -18.91 -3.36
CA ARG A 138 2.28 -17.97 -2.96
C ARG A 138 3.15 -18.59 -1.87
N ASP A 139 2.54 -19.18 -0.85
CA ASP A 139 3.28 -19.76 0.28
C ASP A 139 4.09 -20.98 -0.11
N ALA A 140 3.55 -21.85 -0.97
CA ALA A 140 4.28 -22.97 -1.54
C ALA A 140 5.49 -22.51 -2.37
N LEU A 141 5.31 -21.48 -3.21
CA LEU A 141 6.39 -20.92 -4.03
C LEU A 141 7.46 -20.21 -3.20
N ALA A 142 7.07 -19.45 -2.18
CA ALA A 142 8.01 -18.79 -1.27
C ALA A 142 8.86 -19.80 -0.50
N PHE A 143 8.24 -20.91 -0.07
CA PHE A 143 8.95 -21.99 0.61
C PHE A 143 9.99 -22.67 -0.31
N GLN A 144 9.63 -22.96 -1.56
CA GLN A 144 10.56 -23.52 -2.55
C GLN A 144 11.73 -22.58 -2.89
N ALA A 145 11.52 -21.27 -2.85
CA ALA A 145 12.55 -20.27 -3.11
C ALA A 145 13.56 -20.09 -1.95
N GLY A 146 13.35 -20.75 -0.81
CA GLY A 146 14.21 -20.61 0.37
C GLY A 146 14.05 -19.27 1.09
N ASP A 147 12.99 -18.50 0.80
CA ASP A 147 12.71 -17.16 1.36
C ASP A 147 12.13 -17.20 2.78
N VAL A 148 12.50 -18.22 3.55
CA VAL A 148 11.93 -18.49 4.86
C VAL A 148 12.91 -18.20 5.98
N ASP A 149 12.81 -16.99 6.52
CA ASP A 149 13.16 -16.65 7.90
C ASP A 149 12.19 -17.31 8.93
N ARG A 150 11.38 -18.30 8.49
CA ARG A 150 10.50 -19.11 9.35
C ARG A 150 11.30 -20.21 10.05
N ARG A 151 12.20 -19.86 10.97
CA ARG A 151 12.76 -20.82 11.93
C ARG A 151 11.87 -21.07 13.16
N GLY A 152 10.78 -20.32 13.33
CA GLY A 152 9.95 -20.34 14.53
C GLY A 152 8.62 -21.12 14.47
N GLU A 153 8.09 -21.45 13.28
CA GLU A 153 6.77 -22.12 13.14
C GLU A 153 6.86 -23.43 12.34
N ASN A 154 8.01 -24.12 12.44
CA ASN A 154 8.43 -25.13 11.47
C ASN A 154 8.02 -26.59 11.77
N GLU A 155 7.12 -26.86 12.70
CA GLU A 155 6.74 -28.25 13.01
C GLU A 155 5.34 -28.66 12.52
N GLU A 156 4.42 -27.73 12.22
CA GLU A 156 3.04 -28.10 11.86
C GLU A 156 2.73 -28.07 10.36
N ARG A 157 3.56 -27.42 9.53
CA ARG A 157 3.33 -27.28 8.06
C ARG A 157 4.22 -28.16 7.19
N ALA A 158 4.95 -29.10 7.79
CA ALA A 158 5.83 -30.05 7.09
C ALA A 158 5.09 -31.07 6.18
N GLY A 159 3.76 -30.94 6.04
CA GLY A 159 2.93 -31.82 5.21
C GLY A 159 2.19 -31.12 4.05
N ALA A 160 2.56 -29.88 3.67
CA ALA A 160 1.93 -29.24 2.52
C ALA A 160 2.32 -29.99 1.23
N ALA A 161 1.37 -30.76 0.68
CA ALA A 161 1.53 -31.46 -0.59
C ALA A 161 2.08 -30.50 -1.67
N PRO A 162 2.90 -30.99 -2.62
CA PRO A 162 3.41 -30.16 -3.69
C PRO A 162 2.24 -29.52 -4.46
N VAL A 163 2.04 -28.22 -4.27
CA VAL A 163 1.00 -27.47 -4.99
C VAL A 163 1.44 -27.41 -6.45
N ASN A 164 0.68 -28.06 -7.33
CA ASN A 164 0.92 -27.99 -8.75
C ASN A 164 0.56 -26.58 -9.24
N GLU A 165 1.59 -25.75 -9.40
CA GLU A 165 1.48 -24.36 -9.84
C GLU A 165 0.64 -24.22 -11.11
N GLY A 166 0.90 -25.04 -12.13
CA GLY A 166 0.16 -25.00 -13.40
C GLY A 166 -1.32 -25.34 -13.23
N ALA A 167 -1.63 -26.34 -12.40
CA ALA A 167 -3.02 -26.72 -12.10
C ALA A 167 -3.75 -25.63 -11.31
N THR A 168 -3.11 -25.04 -10.30
CA THR A 168 -3.71 -23.96 -9.50
C THR A 168 -3.98 -22.72 -10.35
N ILE A 169 -3.03 -22.30 -11.20
CA ILE A 169 -3.25 -21.17 -12.11
C ILE A 169 -4.36 -21.48 -13.12
N SER A 170 -4.39 -22.69 -13.67
CA SER A 170 -5.46 -23.10 -14.60
C SER A 170 -6.84 -23.04 -13.93
N ALA A 171 -6.92 -23.50 -12.67
CA ALA A 171 -8.14 -23.41 -11.87
C ALA A 171 -8.53 -21.96 -11.56
N LEU A 172 -7.57 -21.07 -11.25
CA LEU A 172 -7.85 -19.64 -11.06
C LEU A 172 -8.38 -19.00 -12.35
N ARG A 173 -7.81 -19.30 -13.51
CA ARG A 173 -8.31 -18.75 -14.79
C ARG A 173 -9.67 -19.29 -15.19
N ALA A 174 -10.05 -20.49 -14.74
CA ALA A 174 -11.39 -21.01 -14.95
C ALA A 174 -12.46 -20.12 -14.26
N ASN A 175 -12.08 -19.39 -13.20
CA ASN A 175 -12.97 -18.44 -12.54
C ASN A 175 -13.34 -17.22 -13.41
N THR A 176 -12.67 -16.96 -14.54
CA THR A 176 -13.03 -15.83 -15.42
C THR A 176 -14.47 -15.96 -15.90
N ALA A 177 -14.85 -17.16 -16.35
CA ALA A 177 -16.21 -17.44 -16.81
C ALA A 177 -17.22 -17.34 -15.64
N THR A 178 -16.85 -17.86 -14.47
CA THR A 178 -17.66 -17.76 -13.25
C THR A 178 -17.88 -16.31 -12.83
N PHE A 179 -16.83 -15.49 -12.85
CA PHE A 179 -16.92 -14.05 -12.58
C PHE A 179 -17.82 -13.34 -13.59
N ALA A 180 -17.71 -13.66 -14.88
CA ALA A 180 -18.57 -13.07 -15.91
C ALA A 180 -20.06 -13.40 -15.66
N ALA A 181 -20.37 -14.66 -15.33
CA ALA A 181 -21.74 -15.09 -15.02
C ALA A 181 -22.29 -14.43 -13.74
N ILE A 182 -21.48 -14.42 -12.66
CA ILE A 182 -21.85 -13.81 -11.38
C ILE A 182 -22.04 -12.30 -11.54
N SER A 183 -21.11 -11.60 -12.20
CA SER A 183 -21.19 -10.16 -12.39
C SER A 183 -22.38 -9.75 -13.26
N SER A 184 -22.74 -10.54 -14.28
CA SER A 184 -23.95 -10.33 -15.07
C SER A 184 -25.22 -10.49 -14.21
N THR A 185 -25.31 -11.60 -13.46
CA THR A 185 -26.45 -11.89 -12.58
C THR A 185 -26.61 -10.80 -11.50
N MET A 186 -25.52 -10.42 -10.85
CA MET A 186 -25.49 -9.32 -9.88
C MET A 186 -25.94 -8.01 -10.52
N ALA A 187 -25.45 -7.68 -11.72
CA ALA A 187 -25.85 -6.47 -12.42
C ALA A 187 -27.35 -6.46 -12.76
N GLU A 188 -27.93 -7.60 -13.13
CA GLU A 188 -29.37 -7.74 -13.34
C GLU A 188 -30.17 -7.56 -12.05
N LYS A 189 -29.76 -8.21 -10.95
CA LYS A 189 -30.36 -8.03 -9.62
C LYS A 189 -30.37 -6.55 -9.22
N ILE A 190 -29.21 -5.87 -9.32
CA ILE A 190 -29.07 -4.45 -8.97
C ILE A 190 -29.94 -3.56 -9.88
N ARG A 191 -29.97 -3.82 -11.21
CA ARG A 191 -30.85 -3.08 -12.13
C ARG A 191 -32.33 -3.30 -11.80
N GLY A 192 -32.71 -4.52 -11.38
CA GLY A 192 -34.04 -4.84 -10.89
C GLY A 192 -34.42 -3.97 -9.69
N LEU A 193 -33.56 -3.92 -8.68
CA LEU A 193 -33.75 -3.08 -7.48
C LEU A 193 -33.91 -1.60 -7.84
N LEU A 194 -33.08 -1.08 -8.77
CA LEU A 194 -33.14 0.33 -9.18
C LEU A 194 -34.40 0.70 -9.97
N LYS A 195 -35.17 -0.27 -10.50
CA LYS A 195 -36.48 0.00 -11.14
C LYS A 195 -37.58 0.26 -10.11
N THR A 196 -37.40 -0.23 -8.89
CA THR A 196 -38.33 -0.06 -7.77
C THR A 196 -37.64 0.62 -6.60
N PRO A 197 -37.14 1.87 -6.76
CA PRO A 197 -36.45 2.57 -5.70
C PRO A 197 -37.43 2.94 -4.56
N PRO A 198 -36.96 3.06 -3.32
CA PRO A 198 -37.76 3.64 -2.24
C PRO A 198 -38.21 5.06 -2.62
N ALA A 199 -39.47 5.40 -2.35
CA ALA A 199 -39.98 6.75 -2.58
C ALA A 199 -39.61 7.64 -1.38
N PHE A 200 -39.02 8.80 -1.65
CA PHE A 200 -38.62 9.78 -0.64
C PHE A 200 -39.42 11.06 -0.82
N GLU A 201 -39.96 11.59 0.28
CA GLU A 201 -40.64 12.89 0.30
C GLU A 201 -39.61 14.02 0.43
N ASN A 202 -38.53 13.79 1.18
CA ASN A 202 -37.51 14.79 1.44
C ASN A 202 -36.58 14.99 0.24
N THR A 203 -36.43 16.25 -0.20
CA THR A 203 -35.57 16.60 -1.34
C THR A 203 -34.09 16.32 -1.11
N LYS A 204 -33.59 16.47 0.13
CA LYS A 204 -32.18 16.16 0.47
C LYS A 204 -31.94 14.66 0.40
N THR A 205 -32.83 13.85 0.97
CA THR A 205 -32.75 12.38 0.93
C THR A 205 -32.79 11.88 -0.51
N LYS A 206 -33.70 12.41 -1.33
CA LYS A 206 -33.77 12.12 -2.77
C LYS A 206 -32.45 12.41 -3.49
N ARG A 207 -31.85 13.58 -3.27
CA ARG A 207 -30.54 13.94 -3.89
C ARG A 207 -29.41 13.02 -3.45
N LEU A 208 -29.37 12.62 -2.17
CA LEU A 208 -28.37 11.68 -1.66
C LEU A 208 -28.50 10.31 -2.35
N PHE A 209 -29.72 9.82 -2.47
CA PHE A 209 -30.02 8.58 -3.18
C PHE A 209 -29.68 8.67 -4.66
N ASP A 210 -30.09 9.74 -5.36
CA ASP A 210 -29.79 9.94 -6.79
C ASP A 210 -28.27 9.95 -7.06
N ASN A 211 -27.49 10.61 -6.21
CA ASN A 211 -26.04 10.63 -6.30
C ASN A 211 -25.42 9.25 -6.05
N TRP A 212 -25.99 8.47 -5.12
CA TRP A 212 -25.61 7.09 -4.91
C TRP A 212 -25.95 6.21 -6.13
N SER A 213 -27.17 6.32 -6.68
CA SER A 213 -27.60 5.57 -7.86
C SER A 213 -26.73 5.85 -9.09
N LYS A 214 -26.26 7.09 -9.26
CA LYS A 214 -25.28 7.44 -10.31
C LYS A 214 -23.96 6.69 -10.13
N ARG A 215 -23.46 6.56 -8.90
CA ARG A 215 -22.25 5.77 -8.61
C ARG A 215 -22.47 4.27 -8.88
N VAL A 216 -23.66 3.76 -8.56
CA VAL A 216 -24.04 2.37 -8.90
C VAL A 216 -24.05 2.16 -10.41
N ALA A 217 -24.63 3.08 -11.19
CA ALA A 217 -24.63 2.99 -12.65
C ALA A 217 -23.20 2.96 -13.23
N ASN A 218 -22.31 3.81 -12.72
CA ASN A 218 -20.90 3.79 -13.10
C ASN A 218 -20.22 2.47 -12.74
N TYR A 219 -20.50 1.93 -11.55
CA TYR A 219 -20.00 0.62 -11.13
C TYR A 219 -20.47 -0.50 -12.07
N LEU A 220 -21.76 -0.54 -12.43
CA LEU A 220 -22.27 -1.55 -13.36
C LEU A 220 -21.63 -1.45 -14.75
N ALA A 221 -21.24 -0.24 -15.17
CA ALA A 221 -20.59 -0.02 -16.46
C ALA A 221 -19.13 -0.52 -16.49
N ILE A 222 -18.44 -0.61 -15.35
CA ILE A 222 -17.05 -1.09 -15.30
C ILE A 222 -16.95 -2.62 -15.28
N LEU A 223 -18.01 -3.34 -14.86
CA LEU A 223 -17.97 -4.81 -14.71
C LEU A 223 -17.55 -5.56 -15.99
N PRO A 224 -18.07 -5.25 -17.20
CA PRO A 224 -17.60 -5.89 -18.42
C PRO A 224 -16.13 -5.59 -18.72
N GLY A 225 -15.65 -4.40 -18.35
CA GLY A 225 -14.24 -4.04 -18.46
C GLY A 225 -13.37 -4.85 -17.50
N THR A 226 -13.85 -5.15 -16.30
CA THR A 226 -13.20 -6.05 -15.34
C THR A 226 -13.09 -7.46 -15.89
N THR A 227 -14.14 -7.99 -16.53
CA THR A 227 -14.08 -9.31 -17.20
C THR A 227 -13.01 -9.34 -18.28
N LYS A 228 -12.92 -8.31 -19.13
CA LYS A 228 -11.86 -8.19 -20.13
C LYS A 228 -10.46 -8.14 -19.52
N LYS A 229 -10.29 -7.46 -18.39
CA LYS A 229 -9.01 -7.46 -17.65
C LYS A 229 -8.62 -8.86 -17.18
N LEU A 230 -9.59 -9.66 -16.73
CA LEU A 230 -9.35 -11.06 -16.34
C LEU A 230 -9.00 -11.94 -17.55
N GLU A 231 -9.67 -11.75 -18.69
CA GLU A 231 -9.40 -12.48 -19.94
C GLU A 231 -8.01 -12.19 -20.51
N THR A 232 -7.61 -10.92 -20.44
CA THR A 232 -6.31 -10.43 -20.95
C THR A 232 -5.17 -10.54 -19.94
N TRP A 233 -5.47 -10.99 -18.71
CA TRP A 233 -4.45 -11.16 -17.69
C TRP A 233 -3.47 -12.25 -18.12
N ASP A 234 -2.20 -11.86 -18.22
CA ASP A 234 -1.10 -12.75 -18.56
C ASP A 234 -0.11 -12.83 -17.40
N ARG A 235 0.16 -14.07 -16.99
CA ARG A 235 1.09 -14.38 -15.91
C ARG A 235 2.55 -14.19 -16.34
N ASP A 236 2.85 -14.51 -17.59
CA ASP A 236 4.21 -14.57 -18.11
C ASP A 236 4.66 -13.20 -18.65
N ALA A 237 3.75 -12.23 -18.70
CA ALA A 237 4.06 -10.86 -19.06
C ALA A 237 5.17 -10.29 -18.16
N PRO A 238 6.27 -9.77 -18.75
CA PRO A 238 7.47 -9.40 -18.01
C PRO A 238 7.17 -8.24 -17.05
N VAL A 239 7.66 -8.36 -15.81
CA VAL A 239 7.60 -7.30 -14.81
C VAL A 239 8.83 -6.40 -14.96
N PRO A 240 8.68 -5.14 -15.43
CA PRO A 240 9.82 -4.25 -15.62
C PRO A 240 10.48 -3.89 -14.29
N ALA A 241 11.81 -3.76 -14.27
CA ALA A 241 12.55 -3.44 -13.04
C ALA A 241 12.17 -2.09 -12.42
N TYR A 242 11.79 -1.11 -13.25
CA TYR A 242 11.34 0.20 -12.76
C TYR A 242 10.05 0.11 -11.93
N ARG A 243 9.24 -0.96 -12.08
CA ARG A 243 8.00 -1.15 -11.34
C ARG A 243 8.22 -1.27 -9.83
N ALA A 244 9.37 -1.80 -9.41
CA ALA A 244 9.73 -1.85 -8.00
C ALA A 244 9.97 -0.46 -7.40
N VAL A 245 10.46 0.49 -8.21
CA VAL A 245 10.74 1.87 -7.79
C VAL A 245 9.47 2.72 -7.88
N THR A 246 8.74 2.65 -8.99
CA THR A 246 7.50 3.43 -9.17
C THR A 246 6.36 2.92 -8.31
N GLY A 247 6.27 1.61 -8.09
CA GLY A 247 5.29 1.01 -7.17
C GLY A 247 5.55 1.40 -5.72
N PHE A 248 6.82 1.57 -5.33
CA PHE A 248 7.18 2.11 -4.02
C PHE A 248 6.85 3.61 -3.93
N LEU A 249 7.30 4.44 -4.88
CA LEU A 249 7.12 5.90 -4.76
C LEU A 249 5.68 6.40 -5.01
N PHE A 250 4.91 5.67 -5.83
CA PHE A 250 3.60 6.13 -6.33
C PHE A 250 2.50 5.05 -6.26
N GLY A 251 2.76 3.92 -5.61
CA GLY A 251 1.75 2.86 -5.43
C GLY A 251 0.58 3.31 -4.55
N ARG A 252 -0.64 2.94 -4.94
CA ARG A 252 -1.85 3.14 -4.11
C ARG A 252 -2.00 2.07 -3.03
N ASP A 253 -1.58 0.85 -3.36
CA ASP A 253 -1.58 -0.31 -2.46
C ASP A 253 -0.14 -0.81 -2.36
N TRP A 254 0.41 -0.74 -1.15
CA TRP A 254 1.78 -1.19 -0.89
C TRP A 254 1.77 -2.71 -0.80
N ILE A 255 2.19 -3.37 -1.88
CA ILE A 255 2.28 -4.83 -1.95
C ILE A 255 3.48 -5.27 -1.11
N THR A 256 3.32 -5.33 0.22
CA THR A 256 4.28 -5.96 1.13
C THR A 256 3.86 -7.42 1.33
N ALA A 257 4.81 -8.35 1.38
CA ALA A 257 4.53 -9.78 1.29
C ALA A 257 3.87 -10.37 2.55
N SER A 258 3.47 -9.55 3.54
CA SER A 258 2.89 -10.03 4.80
C SER A 258 2.07 -8.95 5.50
N PHE A 259 0.86 -9.32 5.94
CA PHE A 259 0.00 -8.53 6.84
C PHE A 259 0.73 -8.05 8.12
N TRP A 260 1.79 -8.74 8.55
CA TRP A 260 2.62 -8.35 9.69
C TRP A 260 3.68 -7.29 9.34
N GLN A 261 4.08 -7.16 8.06
CA GLN A 261 5.06 -6.17 7.61
C GLN A 261 4.43 -4.78 7.45
N ASP A 262 3.15 -4.72 7.06
CA ASP A 262 2.33 -3.50 7.15
C ASP A 262 2.12 -3.08 8.62
N TRP A 263 2.00 -4.04 9.55
CA TRP A 263 1.91 -3.79 10.99
C TRP A 263 3.24 -3.26 11.59
N TYR A 264 4.39 -3.81 11.17
CA TYR A 264 5.72 -3.33 11.53
C TYR A 264 6.16 -2.05 10.77
N GLY A 265 5.41 -1.56 9.79
CA GLY A 265 5.62 -0.20 9.25
C GLY A 265 5.02 0.87 10.17
N ILE A 266 3.90 0.55 10.83
CA ILE A 266 3.15 1.45 11.71
C ILE A 266 3.76 1.46 13.14
N ILE A 267 4.20 0.30 13.65
CA ILE A 267 4.78 0.19 15.01
C ILE A 267 5.99 1.11 15.23
N PRO A 268 7.03 1.15 14.37
CA PRO A 268 8.20 2.00 14.59
C PRO A 268 7.86 3.48 14.54
N LEU A 269 6.88 3.88 13.71
CA LEU A 269 6.40 5.26 13.66
C LEU A 269 5.62 5.63 14.92
N LEU A 270 4.76 4.74 15.40
CA LEU A 270 4.01 4.91 16.64
C LEU A 270 4.97 4.96 17.85
N VAL A 271 5.86 3.96 17.98
CA VAL A 271 6.86 3.86 19.05
C VAL A 271 7.84 5.03 18.99
N GLY A 272 8.30 5.42 17.80
CA GLY A 272 9.13 6.60 17.61
C GLY A 272 8.44 7.88 18.06
N SER A 273 7.17 8.08 17.68
CA SER A 273 6.38 9.25 18.12
C SER A 273 6.15 9.26 19.63
N ILE A 274 5.86 8.11 20.24
CA ILE A 274 5.68 7.97 21.69
C ILE A 274 6.99 8.27 22.42
N MET A 275 8.12 7.75 21.93
CA MET A 275 9.43 7.97 22.56
C MET A 275 9.84 9.45 22.50
N VAL A 276 9.61 10.12 21.36
CA VAL A 276 9.84 11.57 21.23
C VAL A 276 8.93 12.36 22.16
N SER A 277 7.65 11.98 22.26
CA SER A 277 6.68 12.62 23.16
C SER A 277 7.09 12.51 24.63
N ILE A 278 7.57 11.34 25.05
CA ILE A 278 8.05 11.08 26.41
C ILE A 278 9.30 11.91 26.70
N VAL A 279 10.26 11.94 25.78
CA VAL A 279 11.47 12.77 25.93
C VAL A 279 11.12 14.25 26.02
N ALA A 280 10.18 14.73 25.21
CA ALA A 280 9.71 16.12 25.27
C ALA A 280 9.04 16.43 26.61
N LEU A 281 8.23 15.52 27.15
CA LEU A 281 7.57 15.67 28.45
C LEU A 281 8.58 15.68 29.62
N VAL A 282 9.62 14.85 29.56
CA VAL A 282 10.69 14.80 30.57
C VAL A 282 11.57 16.06 30.54
N ILE A 283 11.77 16.67 29.36
CA ILE A 283 12.50 17.94 29.23
C ILE A 283 11.63 19.15 29.63
N ALA A 284 10.30 19.03 29.53
CA ALA A 284 9.36 20.11 29.82
C ALA A 284 9.02 20.28 31.31
N VAL A 285 9.42 19.34 32.17
CA VAL A 285 9.30 19.40 33.65
C VAL A 285 10.63 19.79 34.25
#